data_AF-A0A502E7P8-F1
#
_entry.id   AF-A0A502E7P8-F1
#
_cell.length_a   1.000
_cell.length_b   1.000
_cell.length_c   1.000
_cell.angle_alpha   90.00
_cell.angle_beta   90.00
_cell.angle_gamma   90.00
#
_symmetry.space_group_name_H-M   'P 1'
#
loop_
_entity.id
_entity.type
_entity.pdbx_description
1 polymer ?
#
loop_
_entity_poly.entity_id
_entity_poly.type
_entity_poly.pdbx_seq_one_letter_code
_entity_poly.pdbx_strand_id
1 'polypeptide(L)' 'MSTWSASSPVMNHHTLVIPALEAGKHVFSEWPLGVATDEAIHTRDVAKAHRIRTSVGLQNQCVARHSLRA' A
#
# COMPACT_ATOMS: atom_id res chain seq x y z
N MET A 1 4.11 4.16 17.97
CA MET A 1 4.06 3.35 16.73
C MET A 1 3.72 4.30 15.60
N SER A 2 4.65 4.58 14.69
CA SER A 2 4.51 5.67 13.71
C SER A 2 4.20 5.09 12.33
N THR A 3 3.02 5.38 11.81
CA THR A 3 2.54 4.92 10.50
C THR A 3 2.81 6.00 9.44
N TRP A 4 3.18 5.59 8.22
CA TRP A 4 3.38 6.49 7.08
C TRP A 4 2.36 6.22 5.97
N SER A 5 1.86 7.27 5.31
CA SER A 5 0.79 7.22 4.30
C SER A 5 1.19 8.00 3.05
N ALA A 6 1.01 7.42 1.86
CA ALA A 6 1.30 8.04 0.57
C ALA A 6 0.03 8.23 -0.27
N SER A 7 -0.15 9.43 -0.83
CA SER A 7 -1.19 9.78 -1.81
C SER A 7 -0.60 10.43 -3.08
N SER A 8 0.71 10.25 -3.30
CA SER A 8 1.43 10.78 -4.47
C SER A 8 1.06 10.00 -5.75
N PRO A 9 1.43 10.48 -6.95
CA PRO A 9 1.28 9.67 -8.16
C PRO A 9 1.90 8.28 -8.00
N VAL A 10 1.30 7.26 -8.61
CA VAL A 10 1.74 5.86 -8.51
C VAL A 10 3.23 5.69 -8.85
N MET A 11 3.75 6.47 -9.80
CA MET A 11 5.17 6.46 -10.18
C MET A 11 6.12 6.74 -9.00
N ASN A 12 5.63 7.39 -7.95
CA ASN A 12 6.39 7.77 -6.77
C ASN A 12 6.13 6.83 -5.58
N HIS A 13 5.18 5.89 -5.65
CA HIS A 13 4.90 4.98 -4.53
C HIS A 13 6.13 4.16 -4.19
N HIS A 14 6.75 3.50 -5.18
CA HIS A 14 7.89 2.64 -4.94
C HIS A 14 9.07 3.39 -4.27
N THR A 15 9.39 4.60 -4.77
CA THR A 15 10.51 5.39 -4.26
C THR A 15 10.30 5.95 -2.85
N LEU A 16 9.05 6.07 -2.39
CA LEU A 16 8.73 6.54 -1.04
C LEU A 16 8.48 5.39 -0.04
N VAL A 17 7.85 4.31 -0.51
CA VAL A 17 7.47 3.16 0.32
C VAL A 17 8.70 2.36 0.75
N ILE A 18 9.64 2.09 -0.16
CA ILE A 18 10.81 1.28 0.16
C ILE A 18 11.65 1.89 1.29
N PRO A 19 12.03 3.19 1.26
CA PRO A 19 12.74 3.81 2.38
C PRO A 19 11.95 3.79 3.69
N ALA A 20 10.62 3.91 3.64
CA ALA A 20 9.78 3.84 4.83
C ALA A 20 9.78 2.43 5.46
N LEU A 21 9.75 1.38 4.64
CA LEU A 21 9.86 0.00 5.09
C LEU A 21 11.26 -0.29 5.64
N GLU A 22 12.32 0.13 4.95
CA GLU A 22 13.70 -0.04 5.42
C GLU A 22 13.92 0.67 6.78
N ALA A 23 13.25 1.81 6.99
CA ALA A 23 13.26 2.55 8.25
C ALA A 23 12.38 1.94 9.36
N GLY A 24 11.81 0.75 9.18
CA GLY A 24 11.04 0.09 10.24
C GLY A 24 9.56 0.50 10.32
N LYS A 25 9.04 1.27 9.35
CA LYS A 25 7.69 1.86 9.45
C LYS A 25 6.65 1.03 8.72
N HIS A 26 5.51 0.84 9.37
CA HIS A 26 4.31 0.35 8.69
C HIS A 26 3.83 1.37 7.65
N VAL A 27 3.45 0.87 6.47
CA VAL A 27 3.07 1.71 5.34
C VAL A 27 1.64 1.43 4.91
N PHE A 28 0.87 2.49 4.74
CA PHE A 28 -0.37 2.48 3.98
C PHE A 28 -0.14 3.18 2.62
N SER A 29 -0.57 2.55 1.54
CA SER A 29 -0.49 3.09 0.18
C SER A 29 -1.88 3.15 -0.44
N GLU A 30 -2.19 4.22 -1.16
CA GLU A 30 -3.34 4.22 -2.06
C GLU A 30 -3.16 3.18 -3.18
N TRP A 31 -4.27 2.77 -3.80
CA TRP A 31 -4.21 1.89 -4.96
C TRP A 31 -3.77 2.66 -6.22
N PRO A 32 -2.91 2.08 -7.07
CA PRO A 32 -2.28 0.77 -6.97
C PRO A 32 -0.97 0.79 -6.14
N LEU A 33 -0.58 -0.38 -5.60
CA LEU A 33 0.62 -0.54 -4.76
C LEU A 33 1.93 -0.22 -5.50
N GLY A 34 1.96 -0.41 -6.82
CA GLY A 34 3.09 -0.10 -7.69
C GLY A 34 2.61 0.05 -9.13
N VAL A 35 3.46 0.59 -9.99
CA VAL A 35 3.18 0.80 -11.42
C VAL A 35 3.07 -0.54 -12.15
N ALA A 36 3.87 -1.52 -11.73
CA ALA A 36 3.89 -2.88 -12.27
C ALA A 36 3.82 -3.94 -11.16
N THR A 37 3.51 -5.19 -11.54
CA THR A 37 3.46 -6.31 -10.61
C THR A 37 4.80 -6.55 -9.89
N ASP A 38 5.93 -6.33 -10.58
CA ASP A 38 7.26 -6.51 -10.00
C ASP A 38 7.53 -5.54 -8.85
N GLU A 39 7.09 -4.29 -8.96
CA GLU A 39 7.21 -3.30 -7.88
C GLU A 39 6.36 -3.68 -6.66
N ALA A 40 5.16 -4.21 -6.89
CA ALA A 40 4.29 -4.69 -5.83
C ALA A 40 4.88 -5.92 -5.13
N ILE A 41 5.50 -6.84 -5.89
CA ILE A 41 6.23 -8.00 -5.36
C ILE A 41 7.43 -7.55 -4.53
N HIS A 42 8.24 -6.62 -5.04
CA HIS A 42 9.39 -6.09 -4.34
C HIS A 42 8.99 -5.45 -3.00
N THR A 43 7.95 -4.62 -3.02
CA THR A 43 7.40 -3.97 -1.81
C THR A 43 6.96 -4.99 -0.76
N ARG A 44 6.27 -6.06 -1.19
CA ARG A 44 5.86 -7.17 -0.30
C ARG A 44 7.07 -7.86 0.33
N ASP A 45 8.11 -8.11 -0.46
CA ASP A 45 9.27 -8.89 -0.01
C ASP A 45 10.13 -8.08 0.96
N VAL A 46 10.32 -6.79 0.72
CA VAL A 46 10.96 -5.86 1.68
C VAL A 46 10.16 -5.79 2.98
N ALA A 47 8.84 -5.63 2.91
CA ALA A 47 8.01 -5.59 4.13
C ALA A 47 8.13 -6.89 4.95
N LYS A 48 8.13 -8.05 4.28
CA LYS A 48 8.33 -9.37 4.93
C LYS A 48 9.71 -9.49 5.58
N ALA A 49 10.77 -9.11 4.87
CA ALA A 49 12.13 -9.18 5.37
C ALA A 49 12.32 -8.35 6.65
N HIS A 50 11.70 -7.18 6.70
CA HIS A 50 11.76 -6.29 7.86
C HIS A 50 10.72 -6.59 8.94
N ARG A 51 9.84 -7.60 8.74
CA ARG A 51 8.72 -7.97 9.63
C ARG A 51 7.73 -6.81 9.86
N ILE A 52 7.51 -6.04 8.81
CA ILE A 52 6.63 -4.86 8.80
C ILE A 52 5.38 -5.17 7.98
N ARG A 53 4.25 -4.60 8.40
CA ARG A 53 3.00 -4.66 7.66
C ARG A 53 2.86 -3.53 6.65
N THR A 54 2.36 -3.87 5.47
CA THR A 54 1.83 -2.93 4.47
C THR A 54 0.31 -3.10 4.34
N SER A 55 -0.39 -2.02 4.00
CA SER A 55 -1.84 -2.01 3.70
C SER A 55 -2.10 -1.19 2.45
N VAL A 56 -3.10 -1.57 1.66
CA VAL A 56 -3.49 -0.85 0.43
C VAL A 56 -4.94 -0.37 0.51
N GLY A 57 -5.19 0.86 0.11
CA GLY A 57 -6.52 1.47 0.04
C GLY A 57 -7.43 0.83 -1.02
N LEU A 58 -8.18 -0.20 -0.64
CA LEU A 58 -9.19 -0.86 -1.49
C LEU A 58 -10.63 -0.42 -1.11
N GLN A 59 -10.86 0.89 -1.02
CA GLN A 59 -12.11 1.49 -0.56
C GLN A 59 -13.38 0.94 -1.24
N ASN A 60 -13.31 0.57 -2.52
CA ASN A 60 -14.44 -0.01 -3.25
C ASN A 60 -14.85 -1.42 -2.78
N GLN A 61 -14.01 -2.09 -1.98
CA GLN A 61 -14.32 -3.38 -1.34
C GLN A 61 -15.01 -3.21 0.02
N CYS A 62 -14.99 -1.99 0.58
CA CYS A 62 -15.53 -1.69 1.90
C CYS A 62 -16.84 -0.87 1.83
N VAL A 63 -17.37 -0.62 0.62
CA VAL A 63 -18.67 0.03 0.47
C VAL A 63 -19.78 -0.93 0.88
N ALA A 64 -20.75 -0.46 1.66
CA ALA A 64 -21.97 -1.22 1.89
C ALA A 64 -22.61 -1.48 0.53
N ARG A 65 -22.92 -2.75 0.22
CA ARG A 65 -23.73 -3.08 -0.95
C ARG A 65 -25.02 -2.29 -0.83
N HIS A 66 -25.19 -1.27 -1.66
CA HIS A 66 -26.50 -0.73 -1.92
C HIS A 66 -27.30 -1.87 -2.55
N SER A 67 -28.18 -2.48 -1.77
CA SER A 67 -29.21 -3.35 -2.29
C SER A 67 -30.13 -2.47 -3.13
N LEU A 68 -29.93 -2.47 -4.44
CA LEU A 68 -30.94 -2.00 -5.38
C LEU A 68 -32.12 -2.96 -5.23
N ARG A 69 -33.05 -2.64 -4.33
CA ARG A 69 -34.40 -3.17 -4.36
C ARG A 69 -35.10 -2.47 -5.52
N ALA A 70 -35.18 -3.18 -6.64
CA ALA A 70 -36.16 -2.92 -7.68
C ALA A 70 -37.56 -3.29 -7.18
#